data_AF-A0A357ALS7-F1
#
_entry.id   AF-A0A357ALS7-F1
#
_cell.length_a   1.000
_cell.length_b   1.000
_cell.length_c   1.000
_cell.angle_alpha   90.00
_cell.angle_beta   90.00
_cell.angle_gamma   90.00
#
_symmetry.space_group_name_H-M   'P 1'
#
loop_
_entity.id
_entity.type
_entity.pdbx_description
1 polymer ?
#
loop_
_entity_poly.entity_id
_entity_poly.type
_entity_poly.pdbx_seq_one_letter_code
_entity_poly.pdbx_strand_id
1 'polypeptide(L)' 'MGYFTSLYSSELPHRAVTVYMYLRDRCDKDDKCYPAIGTIAAELKLSRSTVKKVIADLIQCGRLRKEQRW' A
#
# COMPACT_ATOMS: atom_id res chain seq x y z
N MET A 1 9.61 -18.84 7.79
CA MET A 1 8.89 -17.66 8.33
C MET A 1 9.80 -16.46 8.25
N GLY A 2 9.65 -15.57 7.26
CA GLY A 2 10.57 -14.41 7.17
C GLY A 2 10.50 -13.49 5.95
N TYR A 3 9.56 -13.66 5.01
CA TYR A 3 9.47 -12.78 3.83
C TYR A 3 9.17 -11.31 4.17
N PHE A 4 8.60 -11.04 5.34
CA PHE A 4 8.24 -9.68 5.76
C PHE A 4 9.31 -8.99 6.62
N THR A 5 10.24 -9.72 7.23
CA THR A 5 11.31 -9.15 8.07
C THR A 5 12.22 -8.21 7.29
N SER A 6 12.51 -8.53 6.02
CA SER A 6 13.31 -7.64 5.15
C SER A 6 12.59 -6.32 4.81
N LEU A 7 11.24 -6.29 4.82
CA LEU A 7 10.46 -5.07 4.64
C LEU A 7 10.37 -4.25 5.93
N TYR A 8 10.35 -4.91 7.09
CA TYR A 8 10.42 -4.25 8.39
C TYR A 8 11.80 -3.62 8.69
N SER A 9 12.88 -4.08 8.05
CA SER A 9 14.24 -3.54 8.19
C SER A 9 14.62 -2.47 7.17
N SER A 10 13.83 -2.29 6.11
CA SER A 10 14.03 -1.18 5.17
C SER A 10 13.52 0.10 5.82
N GLU A 11 14.10 1.26 5.50
CA GLU A 11 13.70 2.61 5.96
C GLU A 11 12.24 3.02 5.63
N LEU A 12 11.42 2.09 5.16
CA LEU A 12 10.00 2.27 4.91
C LEU A 12 9.23 2.30 6.24
N PRO A 13 8.39 3.32 6.48
CA PRO A 13 7.61 3.42 7.69
C PRO A 13 6.67 2.21 7.81
N HIS A 14 6.50 1.66 9.03
CA HIS A 14 5.65 0.49 9.31
C HIS A 14 4.25 0.57 8.68
N ARG A 15 3.71 1.79 8.57
CA ARG A 15 2.43 2.11 7.93
C ARG A 15 2.40 1.76 6.43
N ALA A 16 3.53 1.89 5.73
CA ALA A 16 3.66 1.52 4.32
C ALA A 16 3.49 0.02 4.10
N VAL A 17 4.07 -0.79 5.00
CA VAL A 17 3.90 -2.24 4.99
C VAL A 17 2.43 -2.61 5.22
N THR A 18 1.76 -1.97 6.17
CA THR A 18 0.32 -2.20 6.43
C THR A 18 -0.54 -1.89 5.20
N VAL A 19 -0.32 -0.75 4.55
CA VAL A 19 -1.05 -0.38 3.32
C VAL A 19 -0.76 -1.37 2.20
N TYR A 20 0.51 -1.79 2.02
CA TYR A 20 0.87 -2.77 1.01
C TYR A 20 0.22 -4.13 1.26
N MET A 21 0.23 -4.62 2.50
CA MET A 21 -0.44 -5.86 2.90
C MET A 21 -1.94 -5.79 2.63
N TYR A 22 -2.56 -4.69 3.01
CA TYR A 22 -3.98 -4.44 2.78
C TYR A 22 -4.34 -4.48 1.28
N LEU A 23 -3.53 -3.84 0.43
CA LEU A 23 -3.76 -3.84 -1.01
C LEU A 23 -3.58 -5.23 -1.62
N ARG A 24 -2.65 -6.02 -1.09
CA ARG A 24 -2.39 -7.39 -1.54
C ARG A 24 -3.49 -8.36 -1.12
N ASP A 25 -4.02 -8.20 0.09
CA ASP A 25 -5.13 -9.01 0.60
C ASP A 25 -6.43 -8.76 -0.18
N ARG A 26 -6.62 -7.51 -0.65
CA ARG A 26 -7.76 -7.11 -1.50
C ARG A 26 -7.51 -7.18 -3.00
N CYS A 27 -6.36 -7.70 -3.43
CA CYS A 27 -6.16 -7.97 -4.85
C CYS A 27 -7.01 -9.16 -5.28
N ASP A 28 -7.65 -9.03 -6.44
CA ASP A 28 -8.23 -10.16 -7.14
C ASP A 28 -7.13 -11.09 -7.67
N LYS A 29 -7.53 -12.21 -8.29
CA LYS A 29 -6.62 -13.20 -8.92
C LYS A 29 -5.69 -12.62 -10.00
N ASP A 30 -5.97 -11.41 -10.45
CA ASP A 30 -5.20 -10.69 -11.48
C ASP A 30 -4.21 -9.67 -10.86
N ASP A 31 -4.01 -9.70 -9.53
CA ASP A 31 -3.19 -8.74 -8.77
C ASP A 31 -3.63 -7.27 -8.98
N LYS A 32 -4.93 -7.08 -9.23
CA LYS A 32 -5.54 -5.77 -9.43
C LYS A 32 -6.46 -5.45 -8.25
N CYS A 33 -6.36 -4.22 -7.76
CA CYS A 33 -7.30 -3.68 -6.79
C CYS A 33 -7.59 -2.21 -7.14
N TYR A 34 -8.83 -1.77 -6.90
CA TYR A 34 -9.27 -0.38 -7.15
C TYR A 34 -9.80 0.31 -5.89
N PRO A 35 -9.17 0.18 -4.71
CA PRO A 35 -9.66 0.84 -3.51
C PRO A 35 -9.46 2.36 -3.61
N ALA A 36 -10.50 3.11 -3.27
CA ALA A 36 -10.38 4.55 -3.12
C ALA A 36 -9.45 4.88 -1.94
N ILE A 37 -8.63 5.93 -2.08
CA ILE A 37 -7.73 6.41 -1.01
C ILE A 37 -8.50 6.65 0.30
N GLY A 38 -9.75 7.15 0.20
CA GLY A 38 -10.63 7.35 1.35
C GLY A 38 -11.00 6.06 2.07
N THR A 39 -11.24 4.98 1.33
CA THR A 39 -11.56 3.65 1.88
C THR A 39 -10.38 3.08 2.65
N ILE A 40 -9.18 3.11 2.06
CA ILE A 40 -7.94 2.66 2.69
C ILE A 40 -7.71 3.44 4.00
N ALA A 41 -7.88 4.77 3.95
CA ALA A 41 -7.71 5.64 5.10
C ALA A 41 -8.69 5.31 6.23
N ALA A 42 -9.97 5.11 5.90
CA ALA A 42 -11.01 4.78 6.88
C ALA A 42 -10.76 3.42 7.56
N GLU A 43 -10.42 2.39 6.77
CA GLU A 43 -10.26 1.04 7.30
C GLU A 43 -8.95 0.84 8.06
N LEU A 44 -7.85 1.45 7.59
CA LEU A 44 -6.57 1.39 8.29
C LEU A 44 -6.45 2.45 9.41
N LYS A 45 -7.50 3.26 9.64
CA LYS A 45 -7.51 4.39 10.58
C LYS A 45 -6.32 5.34 10.37
N LEU A 46 -5.96 5.58 9.11
CA LEU A 46 -4.89 6.47 8.69
C LEU A 46 -5.46 7.77 8.10
N SER A 47 -4.68 8.86 8.16
CA SER A 47 -5.07 10.06 7.44
C SER A 47 -4.91 9.86 5.93
N ARG A 48 -5.81 10.46 5.13
CA ARG A 48 -5.73 10.43 3.65
C ARG A 48 -4.36 10.92 3.15
N SER A 49 -3.78 11.91 3.80
CA SER A 49 -2.44 12.45 3.49
C SER A 49 -1.34 11.42 3.73
N THR A 50 -1.47 10.60 4.79
CA THR A 50 -0.53 9.50 5.06
C THR A 50 -0.64 8.43 3.99
N VAL A 51 -1.86 8.02 3.64
CA VAL A 51 -2.09 7.02 2.58
C VAL A 51 -1.53 7.50 1.25
N LYS A 52 -1.73 8.78 0.88
CA LYS A 52 -1.14 9.38 -0.33
C LYS A 52 0.38 9.30 -0.33
N LYS A 53 1.03 9.68 0.77
CA LYS A 53 2.50 9.60 0.91
C LYS A 53 2.98 8.16 0.78
N VAL A 54 2.36 7.25 1.52
CA VAL A 54 2.69 5.82 1.47
C VAL A 54 2.55 5.25 0.07
N ILE A 55 1.46 5.57 -0.65
CA ILE A 55 1.29 5.11 -2.04
C ILE A 55 2.40 5.70 -2.93
N ALA A 56 2.75 6.98 -2.76
CA ALA A 56 3.84 7.59 -3.51
C ALA A 56 5.20 6.92 -3.21
N ASP A 57 5.50 6.63 -1.95
CA ASP A 57 6.72 5.92 -1.53
C ASP A 57 6.75 4.50 -2.11
N LEU A 58 5.63 3.77 -2.07
CA LEU A 58 5.53 2.43 -2.66
C LEU A 58 5.70 2.44 -4.18
N ILE A 59 5.21 3.48 -4.87
CA ILE A 59 5.44 3.68 -6.30
C ILE A 59 6.91 4.00 -6.56
N GLN A 60 7.53 4.87 -5.76
CA GLN A 60 8.94 5.25 -5.90
C GLN A 60 9.87 4.06 -5.65
N CYS A 61 9.54 3.19 -4.70
CA CYS A 61 10.24 1.93 -4.46
C CYS A 61 9.96 0.85 -5.53
N GLY A 62 9.13 1.13 -6.54
CA GLY A 62 8.78 0.17 -7.59
C GLY A 62 7.93 -1.01 -7.12
N ARG A 63 7.28 -0.90 -5.95
CA ARG A 63 6.46 -1.96 -5.35
C ARG A 63 4.99 -1.88 -5.76
N LEU A 64 4.56 -0.76 -6.32
CA LEU A 64 3.17 -0.48 -6.66
C LEU A 64 3.12 0.30 -7.98
N ARG A 65 2.21 -0.08 -8.88
CA ARG A 65 1.92 0.66 -10.11
C ARG A 65 0.50 1.20 -10.03
N LYS A 66 0.36 2.53 -10.18
CA LYS A 66 -0.95 3.14 -10.38
C LYS A 66 -1.23 3.24 -11.87
N GLU A 67 -2.43 2.89 -12.29
CA GLU A 67 -2.94 3.19 -13.63
C GLU A 67 -4.09 4.19 -13.51
N GLN A 68 -4.06 5.24 -14.31
CA GLN A 68 -5.18 6.18 -14.38
C GLN A 68 -6.24 5.58 -15.30
N ARG A 69 -7.38 5.21 -14.73
CA ARG A 69 -8.57 4.86 -15.49
C ARG A 69 -9.35 6.15 -15.72
N TRP A 70 -9.38 6.55 -17.00
CA TRP A 70 -10.10 7.64 -17.68
C TRP A 70 -11.10 8.45 -16.84
#